data_AF-A0AAV5U4Q1-F1
#
_entry.id   AF-A0AAV5U4Q1-F1
#
_cell.length_a   1.000
_cell.length_b   1.000
_cell.length_c   1.000
_cell.angle_alpha   90.00
_cell.angle_beta   90.00
_cell.angle_gamma   90.00
#
_symmetry.space_group_name_H-M   'P 1'
#
loop_
_entity.id
_entity.type
_entity.pdbx_description
1 polymer ?
#
loop_
_entity_poly.entity_id
_entity_poly.type
_entity_poly.pdbx_seq_one_letter_code
_entity_poly.pdbx_strand_id
1 'polypeptide(L)'
;QFVVTPTRIIFAGHEEIMGNRVLNKYARDDSHIVRVSFRLLQRSSGARVCRTERGTIRLLCLLVNDAFISGRTYEWLGNSNSQLREQGCYMMHVDPSDRSSGRPSDIRTQMGHFHLLPNIPKMLARLGQVFTQCKPSESVLCPSDVGKTPDYSGGRNAAGKQYVFSDGVGRISASHATTLSREHGMPSVSSAFQIRFQGDKGLICMDPSIDERNSLLKMMGKQEEGKKIFVRPSMIKFQVMEDQQSTLEIVKSSYSSAAFLNRPFINILCQVSEKQSDESHKRIKGRVKELLHSQLRESIQSLYVERKAHDTIRETSFPLAMEVFTRSSGVSLTMEPFFRALLHANMKYFLQRQLQKMAIRLPSSSARSMFGVVDDTGIVQYGQIFCQYTGCMSKTGRGRPKSIGNRKGLILTGPTVITKNPCISSGDVRMFEAVDIPALRHRVDVVVFPMHGPRPHPDEMAGSDLDGDEYLVIWDEQLFLERNEEASIFPMDEDKEKWAIPKGDNGEVDWMKCEERKADFFAEAIVSGQPGMLCTAHLSVSDLYGLNSKTSISLAMKIAQTLDYQKSGVQPERMTVDDVEDPEDDERVIPAEKSLWKPDYLRKYKDAGYESRGILGEAFR
;
A
#
# COMPACT_ATOMS: atom_id res chain seq x y z
N GLN A 1 0.84 14.31 -20.36
CA GLN A 1 2.01 13.56 -19.84
C GLN A 1 3.11 13.49 -20.90
N PHE A 2 4.38 13.60 -20.49
CA PHE A 2 5.54 13.36 -21.35
C PHE A 2 6.26 12.08 -20.96
N VAL A 3 6.62 11.26 -21.95
CA VAL A 3 7.39 10.03 -21.77
C VAL A 3 8.78 10.22 -22.38
N VAL A 4 9.80 10.24 -21.52
CA VAL A 4 11.19 10.39 -21.93
C VAL A 4 11.81 9.01 -22.05
N THR A 5 12.29 8.67 -23.24
CA THR A 5 13.10 7.47 -23.50
C THR A 5 14.54 7.88 -23.79
N PRO A 6 15.50 6.92 -23.81
CA PRO A 6 16.89 7.24 -24.16
C PRO A 6 17.04 7.94 -25.53
N THR A 7 16.12 7.69 -26.46
CA THR A 7 16.21 8.15 -27.85
C THR A 7 15.21 9.24 -28.24
N ARG A 8 14.08 9.40 -27.53
CA ARG A 8 13.04 10.36 -27.89
C ARG A 8 12.18 10.79 -26.70
N ILE A 9 11.47 11.91 -26.87
CA ILE A 9 10.40 12.36 -25.98
C ILE A 9 9.07 12.13 -26.70
N ILE A 10 8.12 11.48 -26.04
CA ILE A 10 6.80 11.14 -26.58
C ILE A 10 5.75 11.91 -25.77
N PHE A 11 4.86 12.61 -26.46
CA PHE A 11 3.70 13.24 -25.84
C PHE A 11 2.52 12.25 -25.83
N ALA A 12 2.05 11.89 -24.63
CA ALA A 12 0.98 10.91 -24.45
C ALA A 12 -0.43 11.53 -24.44
N GLY A 13 -0.55 12.86 -24.60
CA GLY A 13 -1.80 13.59 -24.49
C GLY A 13 -2.13 14.05 -23.06
N HIS A 14 -3.33 14.63 -22.92
CA HIS A 14 -3.90 15.03 -21.64
C HIS A 14 -4.50 13.80 -20.93
N GLU A 15 -4.23 13.69 -19.63
CA GLU A 15 -4.72 12.62 -18.78
C GLU A 15 -5.37 13.26 -17.55
N GLU A 16 -6.61 12.90 -17.25
CA GLU A 16 -7.25 13.32 -16.01
C GLU A 16 -6.62 12.57 -14.83
N ILE A 17 -6.06 13.33 -13.89
CA ILE A 17 -5.46 12.78 -12.68
C ILE A 17 -6.14 13.36 -11.45
N MET A 18 -6.24 12.55 -10.40
CA MET A 18 -6.66 13.06 -9.10
C MET A 18 -5.65 14.10 -8.61
N GLY A 19 -6.17 15.22 -8.10
CA GLY A 19 -5.38 16.28 -7.52
C GLY A 19 -4.56 15.84 -6.30
N ASN A 20 -3.60 16.66 -5.92
CA ASN A 20 -2.82 16.54 -4.69
C ASN A 20 -2.55 17.94 -4.13
N ARG A 21 -1.97 18.03 -2.93
CA ARG A 21 -1.71 19.30 -2.24
C ARG A 21 -1.02 20.33 -3.12
N VAL A 22 0.01 19.90 -3.87
CA VAL A 22 0.81 20.80 -4.71
C VAL A 22 0.05 21.21 -5.97
N LEU A 23 -0.56 20.25 -6.67
CA LEU A 23 -1.32 20.54 -7.88
C LEU A 23 -2.52 21.45 -7.57
N ASN A 24 -3.25 21.18 -6.49
CA ASN A 24 -4.44 21.96 -6.11
C ASN A 24 -4.11 23.41 -5.76
N LYS A 25 -2.88 23.71 -5.32
CA LYS A 25 -2.48 25.05 -4.87
C LYS A 25 -1.68 25.83 -5.92
N TYR A 26 -0.89 25.15 -6.76
CA TYR A 26 0.08 25.82 -7.65
C TYR A 26 -0.16 25.57 -9.15
N ALA A 27 -1.04 24.64 -9.55
CA ALA A 27 -1.39 24.49 -10.96
C ALA A 27 -2.27 25.69 -11.41
N ARG A 28 -1.76 26.52 -12.32
CA ARG A 28 -2.48 27.67 -12.90
C ARG A 28 -3.29 27.25 -14.14
N ASP A 29 -2.69 26.39 -14.96
CA ASP A 29 -3.26 25.84 -16.18
C ASP A 29 -2.80 24.37 -16.37
N ASP A 30 -3.38 23.68 -17.35
CA ASP A 30 -3.12 22.27 -17.66
C ASP A 30 -1.69 21.99 -18.18
N SER A 31 -0.93 23.04 -18.49
CA SER A 31 0.41 22.98 -19.08
C SER A 31 1.51 23.47 -18.15
N HIS A 32 1.13 24.03 -16.99
CA HIS A 32 2.00 24.64 -16.00
C HIS A 32 2.76 23.59 -15.21
N ILE A 33 2.10 22.50 -14.83
CA ILE A 33 2.74 21.37 -14.16
C ILE A 33 2.53 20.12 -15.01
N VAL A 34 3.61 19.48 -15.41
CA VAL A 34 3.60 18.33 -16.30
C VAL A 34 4.14 17.10 -15.60
N ARG A 35 3.47 15.96 -15.81
CA ARG A 35 3.99 14.65 -15.40
C ARG A 35 4.97 14.14 -16.45
N VAL A 36 6.19 13.88 -16.02
CA VAL A 36 7.25 13.27 -16.83
C VAL A 36 7.46 11.84 -16.36
N SER A 37 7.53 10.90 -17.29
CA SER A 37 7.78 9.49 -17.02
C SER A 37 8.97 9.02 -17.83
N PHE A 38 9.98 8.52 -17.15
CA PHE A 38 11.16 7.95 -17.75
C PHE A 38 10.90 6.49 -18.07
N ARG A 39 11.19 6.11 -19.30
CA ARG A 39 11.07 4.73 -19.80
C ARG A 39 12.41 4.35 -20.41
N LEU A 40 13.29 3.83 -19.57
CA LEU A 40 14.51 3.18 -20.03
C LEU A 40 14.08 1.91 -20.77
N LEU A 41 14.50 1.76 -22.03
CA LEU A 41 14.15 0.62 -22.88
C LEU A 41 14.60 -0.69 -22.22
N GLN A 42 13.72 -1.39 -21.51
CA GLN A 42 13.91 -2.80 -21.18
C GLN A 42 13.54 -3.63 -22.40
N ARG A 43 14.53 -4.06 -23.18
CA ARG A 43 14.33 -5.23 -24.05
C ARG A 43 14.15 -6.44 -23.14
N SER A 44 12.93 -6.97 -23.14
CA SER A 44 12.63 -8.29 -22.61
C SER A 44 13.50 -9.32 -23.34
N SER A 45 14.12 -10.23 -22.57
CA SER A 45 14.89 -11.41 -23.00
C SER A 45 16.22 -11.17 -23.75
N GLY A 46 17.32 -11.64 -23.13
CA GLY A 46 18.49 -12.19 -23.81
C GLY A 46 19.64 -11.23 -24.17
N ALA A 47 19.43 -9.92 -24.23
CA ALA A 47 20.53 -8.98 -24.44
C ALA A 47 20.94 -8.35 -23.11
N ARG A 48 22.24 -8.40 -22.76
CA ARG A 48 22.84 -7.48 -21.78
C ARG A 48 22.67 -6.07 -22.33
N VAL A 49 21.51 -5.46 -22.11
CA VAL A 49 21.39 -4.02 -22.30
C VAL A 49 22.19 -3.44 -21.15
N CYS A 50 23.41 -3.02 -21.47
CA CYS A 50 24.14 -2.05 -20.69
C CYS A 50 23.12 -1.06 -20.12
N ARG A 51 23.11 -0.90 -18.79
CA ARG A 51 22.70 0.34 -18.15
C ARG A 51 23.48 1.43 -18.87
N THR A 52 22.97 1.97 -19.98
CA THR A 52 23.76 2.90 -20.76
C THR A 52 23.87 4.13 -19.90
N GLU A 53 25.08 4.40 -19.39
CA GLU A 53 25.43 5.62 -18.65
C GLU A 53 24.83 6.84 -19.34
N ARG A 54 24.81 6.87 -20.68
CA ARG A 54 24.15 7.92 -21.49
C ARG A 54 22.67 8.18 -21.21
N GLY A 55 21.87 7.16 -20.89
CA GLY A 55 20.45 7.31 -20.55
C GLY A 55 20.25 7.88 -19.14
N THR A 56 21.08 7.44 -18.19
CA THR A 56 21.14 7.98 -16.82
C THR A 56 21.69 9.40 -16.83
N ILE A 57 22.72 9.69 -17.65
CA ILE A 57 23.31 11.02 -17.85
C ILE A 57 22.26 11.96 -18.46
N ARG A 58 21.51 11.56 -19.49
CA ARG A 58 20.44 12.42 -20.04
C ARG A 58 19.31 12.67 -19.05
N LEU A 59 19.02 11.71 -18.18
CA LEU A 59 18.03 11.83 -17.10
C LEU A 59 18.52 12.78 -16.00
N LEU A 60 19.77 12.64 -15.56
CA LEU A 60 20.45 13.56 -14.67
C LEU A 60 20.50 14.97 -15.26
N CYS A 61 20.87 15.11 -16.54
CA CYS A 61 20.89 16.40 -17.22
C CYS A 61 19.52 17.08 -17.31
N LEU A 62 18.41 16.33 -17.38
CA LEU A 62 17.04 16.88 -17.42
C LEU A 62 16.45 17.16 -16.03
N LEU A 63 17.01 16.57 -14.98
CA LEU A 63 16.57 16.79 -13.60
C LEU A 63 17.40 17.86 -12.91
N VAL A 64 18.69 17.97 -13.27
CA VAL A 64 19.64 18.97 -12.78
C VAL A 64 19.60 20.24 -13.61
N ASN A 65 19.37 20.14 -14.92
CA ASN A 65 19.21 21.31 -15.79
C ASN A 65 17.76 21.44 -16.26
N ASP A 66 17.32 22.69 -16.37
CA ASP A 66 16.11 23.16 -17.02
C ASP A 66 15.76 22.35 -18.28
N ALA A 67 14.63 21.64 -18.23
CA ALA A 67 14.17 20.80 -19.33
C ALA A 67 13.38 21.64 -20.35
N PHE A 68 13.95 21.85 -21.53
CA PHE A 68 13.25 22.52 -22.63
C PHE A 68 12.35 21.54 -23.40
N ILE A 69 11.04 21.64 -23.22
CA ILE A 69 10.03 20.75 -23.82
C ILE A 69 8.98 21.60 -24.52
N SER A 70 8.77 21.36 -25.82
CA SER A 70 7.74 22.02 -26.64
C SER A 70 7.74 23.56 -26.55
N GLY A 71 8.92 24.18 -26.55
CA GLY A 71 9.05 25.65 -26.52
C GLY A 71 9.03 26.26 -25.12
N ARG A 72 9.00 25.45 -24.06
CA ARG A 72 8.86 25.86 -22.66
C ARG A 72 9.94 25.25 -21.79
N THR A 73 10.35 25.98 -20.75
CA THR A 73 11.36 25.53 -19.79
C THR A 73 10.68 24.96 -18.55
N TYR A 74 11.08 23.76 -18.16
CA TYR A 74 10.52 23.05 -17.01
C TYR A 74 11.60 22.73 -15.98
N GLU A 75 11.36 23.10 -14.73
CA GLU A 75 12.20 22.77 -13.60
C GLU A 75 11.59 21.60 -12.79
N TRP A 76 12.42 20.76 -12.17
CA TRP A 76 11.94 19.64 -11.37
C TRP A 76 11.24 20.13 -10.09
N LEU A 77 10.00 19.66 -9.88
CA LEU A 77 9.17 20.04 -8.74
C LEU A 77 9.24 19.02 -7.60
N GLY A 78 9.10 17.74 -7.94
CA GLY A 78 9.13 16.64 -6.99
C GLY A 78 8.48 15.38 -7.56
N ASN A 79 8.30 14.37 -6.72
CA ASN A 79 7.67 13.10 -7.09
C ASN A 79 7.05 12.45 -5.86
N SER A 80 5.96 11.71 -6.03
CA SER A 80 5.50 10.79 -4.98
C SER A 80 6.39 9.54 -4.94
N ASN A 81 6.30 8.77 -3.84
CA ASN A 81 7.00 7.48 -3.72
C ASN A 81 6.57 6.48 -4.80
N SER A 82 5.28 6.47 -5.15
CA SER A 82 4.75 5.64 -6.23
C SER A 82 5.31 6.08 -7.58
N GLN A 83 5.37 7.38 -7.85
CA GLN A 83 5.97 7.89 -9.08
C GLN A 83 7.45 7.55 -9.19
N LEU A 84 8.22 7.63 -8.10
CA LEU A 84 9.63 7.21 -8.13
C LEU A 84 9.79 5.74 -8.53
N ARG A 85 8.95 4.84 -8.00
CA ARG A 85 8.93 3.41 -8.40
C ARG A 85 8.53 3.23 -9.87
N GLU A 86 7.60 4.04 -10.35
CA GLU A 86 7.18 4.08 -11.75
C GLU A 86 8.12 4.90 -12.65
N GLN A 87 9.26 5.35 -12.12
CA GLN A 87 10.25 6.16 -12.82
C GLN A 87 9.66 7.47 -13.35
N GLY A 88 8.91 8.21 -12.55
CA GLY A 88 8.28 9.47 -12.94
C GLY A 88 8.42 10.58 -11.91
N CYS A 89 8.18 11.80 -12.36
CA CYS A 89 8.21 13.02 -11.54
C CYS A 89 7.25 14.09 -12.09
N TYR A 90 7.04 15.13 -11.30
CA TYR A 90 6.41 16.37 -11.73
C TYR A 90 7.49 17.41 -12.04
N MET A 91 7.30 18.10 -13.16
CA MET A 91 8.08 19.27 -13.53
C MET A 91 7.14 20.45 -13.72
N MET A 92 7.61 21.65 -13.40
CA MET A 92 6.82 22.88 -13.44
C MET A 92 7.44 23.86 -14.41
N HIS A 93 6.61 24.49 -15.23
CA HIS A 93 7.02 25.52 -16.16
C HIS A 93 7.55 26.72 -15.40
N VAL A 94 8.71 27.21 -15.80
CA VAL A 94 9.32 28.44 -15.24
C VAL A 94 9.52 29.41 -16.38
N ASP A 95 8.91 30.59 -16.28
CA ASP A 95 9.14 31.67 -17.23
C ASP A 95 10.46 32.37 -16.87
N PRO A 96 11.44 32.44 -17.78
CA PRO A 96 12.71 33.14 -17.53
C PRO A 96 12.56 34.62 -17.17
N SER A 97 11.45 35.25 -17.59
CA SER A 97 11.15 36.66 -17.34
C SER A 97 10.46 36.91 -15.99
N ASP A 98 9.87 35.88 -15.39
CA ASP A 98 9.18 35.96 -14.09
C ASP A 98 10.16 35.62 -12.96
N ARG A 99 10.72 36.65 -12.31
CA ARG A 99 11.59 36.51 -11.13
C ARG A 99 10.82 36.45 -9.81
N SER A 100 9.49 36.34 -9.85
CA SER A 100 8.66 36.34 -8.64
C SER A 100 8.67 34.98 -7.91
N SER A 101 8.24 35.02 -6.65
CA SER A 101 8.09 33.85 -5.78
C SER A 101 7.18 32.80 -6.43
N GLY A 102 7.66 31.56 -6.49
CA GLY A 102 6.93 30.48 -7.15
C GLY A 102 7.78 29.50 -7.93
N ARG A 103 9.11 29.61 -7.86
CA ARG A 103 9.98 28.56 -8.40
C ARG A 103 9.79 27.26 -7.62
N PRO A 104 10.06 26.09 -8.24
CA PRO A 104 10.01 24.81 -7.55
C PRO A 104 10.77 24.74 -6.23
N SER A 105 11.94 25.39 -6.13
CA SER A 105 12.70 25.51 -4.88
C SER A 105 11.91 26.18 -3.78
N ASP A 106 11.26 27.31 -4.08
CA ASP A 106 10.47 28.09 -3.11
C ASP A 106 9.25 27.29 -2.67
N ILE A 107 8.58 26.63 -3.62
CA ILE A 107 7.42 25.77 -3.32
C ILE A 107 7.84 24.65 -2.37
N ARG A 108 8.98 23.98 -2.62
CA ARG A 108 9.48 22.94 -1.71
C ARG A 108 9.74 23.47 -0.30
N THR A 109 10.35 24.65 -0.17
CA THR A 109 10.62 25.27 1.13
C THR A 109 9.34 25.68 1.86
N GLN A 110 8.32 26.16 1.14
CA GLN A 110 7.00 26.49 1.69
C GLN A 110 6.22 25.27 2.19
N MET A 111 6.52 24.07 1.68
CA MET A 111 5.78 22.84 2.02
C MET A 111 6.21 22.23 3.35
N GLY A 112 7.41 22.55 3.85
CA GLY A 112 7.91 22.05 5.13
C GLY A 112 9.42 22.12 5.27
N HIS A 113 9.89 21.91 6.50
CA HIS A 113 11.30 21.93 6.87
C HIS A 113 11.99 20.58 6.58
N PHE A 114 12.02 20.19 5.30
CA PHE A 114 12.61 18.90 4.91
C PHE A 114 14.12 18.83 5.14
N HIS A 115 14.79 19.98 5.19
CA HIS A 115 16.23 20.11 5.45
C HIS A 115 16.66 19.72 6.88
N LEU A 116 15.71 19.55 7.81
CA LEU A 116 15.97 19.08 9.18
C LEU A 116 16.07 17.55 9.26
N LEU A 117 15.77 16.84 8.17
CA LEU A 117 15.81 15.38 8.11
C LEU A 117 17.27 14.87 8.03
N PRO A 118 17.54 13.61 8.39
CA PRO A 118 18.91 13.12 8.51
C PRO A 118 19.61 12.89 7.16
N ASN A 119 18.87 12.56 6.10
CA ASN A 119 19.45 12.19 4.80
C ASN A 119 18.52 12.54 3.62
N ILE A 120 19.08 12.56 2.42
CA ILE A 120 18.40 12.89 1.15
C ILE A 120 17.25 11.91 0.81
N PRO A 121 17.39 10.58 0.92
CA PRO A 121 16.30 9.63 0.67
C PRO A 121 15.06 9.93 1.51
N LYS A 122 15.24 10.11 2.83
CA LYS A 122 14.15 10.42 3.76
C LYS A 122 13.54 11.79 3.45
N MET A 123 14.37 12.78 3.10
CA MET A 123 13.92 14.09 2.63
C MET A 123 13.00 13.99 1.41
N LEU A 124 13.41 13.25 0.37
CA LEU A 124 12.63 13.03 -0.84
C LEU A 124 11.37 12.21 -0.58
N ALA A 125 11.45 11.18 0.26
CA ALA A 125 10.29 10.39 0.66
C ALA A 125 9.23 11.21 1.40
N ARG A 126 9.65 12.22 2.19
CA ARG A 126 8.74 13.15 2.89
C ARG A 126 8.19 14.24 1.96
N LEU A 127 9.04 14.81 1.11
CA LEU A 127 8.58 15.70 0.03
C LEU A 127 7.54 15.00 -0.86
N GLY A 128 7.75 13.72 -1.17
CA GLY A 128 6.80 12.94 -1.96
C GLY A 128 5.42 12.74 -1.31
N GLN A 129 5.28 12.99 0.00
CA GLN A 129 3.99 12.90 0.68
C GLN A 129 3.04 14.02 0.26
N VAL A 130 3.54 15.23 -0.05
CA VAL A 130 2.69 16.35 -0.52
C VAL A 130 2.15 16.11 -1.93
N PHE A 131 2.76 15.20 -2.69
CA PHE A 131 2.30 14.77 -4.01
C PHE A 131 1.38 13.53 -3.95
N THR A 132 0.98 13.08 -2.75
CA THR A 132 0.01 11.98 -2.61
C THR A 132 -1.33 12.43 -3.17
N GLN A 133 -1.93 11.62 -4.04
CA GLN A 133 -3.29 11.87 -4.52
C GLN A 133 -4.28 11.76 -3.36
N CYS A 134 -5.04 12.82 -3.14
CA CYS A 134 -5.94 12.95 -1.99
C CYS A 134 -7.05 13.94 -2.30
N LYS A 135 -8.19 13.77 -1.61
CA LYS A 135 -9.29 14.74 -1.65
C LYS A 135 -9.21 15.61 -0.39
N PRO A 136 -9.09 16.94 -0.50
CA PRO A 136 -9.17 17.81 0.67
C PRO A 136 -10.59 17.81 1.23
N SER A 137 -10.69 17.88 2.56
CA SER A 137 -11.93 18.17 3.28
C SER A 137 -12.38 19.60 3.04
N GLU A 138 -13.70 19.82 3.09
CA GLU A 138 -14.28 21.17 3.02
C GLU A 138 -14.09 21.89 4.36
N SER A 139 -14.07 21.13 5.46
CA SER A 139 -13.80 21.66 6.79
C SER A 139 -12.32 22.03 6.99
N VAL A 140 -12.05 23.29 7.29
CA VAL A 140 -10.73 23.77 7.73
C VAL A 140 -10.57 23.51 9.23
N LEU A 141 -9.42 22.96 9.64
CA LEU A 141 -9.05 22.79 11.03
C LEU A 141 -8.14 23.92 11.50
N CYS A 142 -8.49 24.49 12.65
CA CYS A 142 -7.62 25.41 13.38
C CYS A 142 -6.63 24.62 14.24
N PRO A 143 -5.47 25.19 14.60
CA PRO A 143 -4.56 24.56 15.56
C PRO A 143 -5.24 24.20 16.90
N SER A 144 -6.23 25.00 17.32
CA SER A 144 -7.06 24.72 18.49
C SER A 144 -7.91 23.45 18.35
N ASP A 145 -8.28 23.02 17.15
CA ASP A 145 -9.05 21.79 16.90
C ASP A 145 -8.19 20.52 17.03
N VAL A 146 -6.87 20.65 16.97
CA VAL A 146 -5.93 19.52 16.95
C VAL A 146 -5.33 19.33 18.35
N GLY A 147 -5.46 18.11 18.88
CA GLY A 147 -4.80 17.66 20.11
C GLY A 147 -3.59 16.78 19.80
N LYS A 148 -2.64 16.70 20.72
CA LYS A 148 -1.54 15.73 20.70
C LYS A 148 -1.77 14.68 21.78
N THR A 149 -1.52 13.41 21.47
CA THR A 149 -1.60 12.29 22.42
C THR A 149 -0.32 11.45 22.30
N PRO A 150 0.25 10.93 23.42
CA PRO A 150 1.49 10.14 23.35
C PRO A 150 1.27 8.83 22.61
N ASP A 151 2.32 8.25 22.04
CA ASP A 151 2.27 6.89 21.49
C ASP A 151 2.19 5.81 22.58
N TYR A 152 1.56 4.68 22.27
CA TYR A 152 1.61 3.49 23.11
C TYR A 152 2.91 2.73 22.81
N SER A 153 3.82 2.68 23.78
CA SER A 153 5.10 2.02 23.66
C SER A 153 5.22 0.87 24.65
N GLY A 154 5.84 -0.23 24.23
CA GLY A 154 5.97 -1.43 25.05
C GLY A 154 6.85 -2.49 24.38
N GLY A 155 7.07 -3.61 25.07
CA GLY A 155 7.98 -4.66 24.57
C GLY A 155 9.40 -4.15 24.34
N ARG A 156 10.29 -5.02 23.86
CA ARG A 156 11.63 -4.62 23.39
C ARG A 156 12.06 -5.52 22.23
N ASN A 157 12.67 -4.93 21.22
CA ASN A 157 13.31 -5.67 20.14
C ASN A 157 14.66 -6.25 20.61
N ALA A 158 15.30 -7.04 19.75
CA ALA A 158 16.62 -7.63 20.02
C ALA A 158 17.70 -6.57 20.34
N ALA A 159 17.54 -5.34 19.83
CA ALA A 159 18.41 -4.20 20.11
C ALA A 159 18.03 -3.41 21.38
N GLY A 160 17.04 -3.87 22.16
CA GLY A 160 16.59 -3.23 23.40
C GLY A 160 15.68 -2.01 23.22
N LYS A 161 15.34 -1.62 21.98
CA LYS A 161 14.43 -0.51 21.68
C LYS A 161 12.98 -0.94 21.88
N GLN A 162 12.18 -0.08 22.52
CA GLN A 162 10.75 -0.31 22.68
C GLN A 162 10.02 -0.26 21.33
N TYR A 163 9.03 -1.13 21.17
CA TYR A 163 8.12 -1.07 20.04
C TYR A 163 7.04 0.00 20.26
N VAL A 164 6.46 0.49 19.17
CA VAL A 164 5.35 1.43 19.17
C VAL A 164 4.10 0.71 18.65
N PHE A 165 3.10 0.52 19.52
CA PHE A 165 1.85 -0.18 19.20
C PHE A 165 0.86 0.70 18.44
N SER A 166 0.99 2.03 18.55
CA SER A 166 0.14 3.01 17.87
C SER A 166 0.81 3.68 16.66
N ASP A 167 1.83 3.05 16.06
CA ASP A 167 2.66 3.69 15.03
C ASP A 167 1.80 4.09 13.82
N GLY A 168 1.56 5.40 13.67
CA GLY A 168 0.83 5.96 12.55
C GLY A 168 -0.68 6.05 12.72
N VAL A 169 -1.25 5.81 13.92
CA VAL A 169 -2.71 5.93 14.16
C VAL A 169 -3.09 6.97 15.21
N GLY A 170 -3.90 7.93 14.79
CA GLY A 170 -4.52 8.97 15.62
C GLY A 170 -6.02 8.74 15.83
N ARG A 171 -6.69 9.73 16.41
CA ARG A 171 -8.12 9.66 16.75
C ARG A 171 -8.91 10.84 16.21
N ILE A 172 -10.18 10.62 15.89
CA ILE A 172 -11.13 11.64 15.41
C ILE A 172 -12.46 11.50 16.14
N SER A 173 -13.05 12.63 16.52
CA SER A 173 -14.40 12.68 17.11
C SER A 173 -15.46 12.07 16.16
N ALA A 174 -16.49 11.45 16.71
CA ALA A 174 -17.56 10.86 15.91
C ALA A 174 -18.36 11.93 15.16
N SER A 175 -18.54 13.11 15.75
CA SER A 175 -19.15 14.28 15.11
C SER A 175 -18.37 14.73 13.88
N HIS A 176 -17.04 14.87 13.98
CA HIS A 176 -16.20 15.29 12.85
C HIS A 176 -16.06 14.19 11.79
N ALA A 177 -15.94 12.92 12.20
CA ALA A 177 -15.94 11.78 11.28
C ALA A 177 -17.23 11.71 10.44
N THR A 178 -18.38 12.04 11.04
CA THR A 178 -19.66 12.13 10.34
C THR A 178 -19.66 13.25 9.30
N THR A 179 -19.11 14.41 9.64
CA THR A 179 -18.96 15.55 8.72
C THR A 179 -18.05 15.19 7.55
N LEU A 180 -16.84 14.65 7.82
CA LEU A 180 -15.91 14.22 6.77
C LEU A 180 -16.51 13.18 5.83
N SER A 181 -17.23 12.20 6.37
CA SER A 181 -17.91 11.17 5.56
C SER A 181 -18.94 11.78 4.60
N ARG A 182 -19.66 12.82 5.05
CA ARG A 182 -20.67 13.53 4.25
C ARG A 182 -20.03 14.35 3.13
N GLU A 183 -19.00 15.14 3.44
CA GLU A 183 -18.23 15.94 2.46
C GLU A 183 -17.62 15.07 1.34
N HIS A 184 -17.23 13.85 1.70
CA HIS A 184 -16.66 12.90 0.76
C HIS A 184 -17.69 12.02 0.04
N GLY A 185 -18.99 12.25 0.25
CA GLY A 185 -20.06 11.51 -0.43
C GLY A 185 -20.13 10.04 -0.04
N MET A 186 -19.66 9.68 1.15
CA MET A 186 -19.65 8.30 1.62
C MET A 186 -21.08 7.85 1.99
N PRO A 187 -21.48 6.60 1.67
CA PRO A 187 -22.83 6.10 1.93
C PRO A 187 -23.13 5.88 3.42
N SER A 188 -22.10 5.76 4.24
CA SER A 188 -22.18 5.62 5.69
C SER A 188 -20.96 6.27 6.32
N VAL A 189 -21.02 6.56 7.62
CA VAL A 189 -19.88 7.10 8.36
C VAL A 189 -18.78 6.04 8.41
N SER A 190 -17.58 6.37 7.92
CA SER A 190 -16.42 5.49 8.01
C SER A 190 -15.79 5.58 9.40
N SER A 191 -15.32 4.44 9.91
CA SER A 191 -14.65 4.36 11.21
C SER A 191 -13.18 4.78 11.17
N ALA A 192 -12.52 4.76 10.00
CA ALA A 192 -11.15 5.23 9.87
C ALA A 192 -10.91 5.96 8.55
N PHE A 193 -9.97 6.91 8.57
CA PHE A 193 -9.55 7.69 7.41
C PHE A 193 -8.03 7.71 7.33
N GLN A 194 -7.49 7.35 6.18
CA GLN A 194 -6.08 7.54 5.87
C GLN A 194 -5.88 8.98 5.43
N ILE A 195 -5.04 9.71 6.14
CA ILE A 195 -4.90 11.16 5.99
C ILE A 195 -3.49 11.59 5.62
N ARG A 196 -3.42 12.77 5.02
CA ARG A 196 -2.28 13.67 5.05
C ARG A 196 -2.74 14.97 5.68
N PHE A 197 -2.04 15.44 6.70
CA PHE A 197 -2.38 16.68 7.38
C PHE A 197 -1.10 17.42 7.71
N GLN A 198 -0.81 18.52 7.02
CA GLN A 198 0.47 19.21 7.19
C GLN A 198 1.67 18.25 7.04
N GLY A 199 2.50 18.09 8.06
CA GLY A 199 3.61 17.13 8.14
C GLY A 199 3.24 15.73 8.63
N ASP A 200 1.97 15.51 8.98
CA ASP A 200 1.46 14.26 9.53
C ASP A 200 0.98 13.31 8.44
N LYS A 201 1.38 12.04 8.59
CA LYS A 201 0.92 10.91 7.79
C LYS A 201 0.45 9.81 8.72
N GLY A 202 -0.74 9.29 8.45
CA GLY A 202 -1.23 8.10 9.11
C GLY A 202 -2.71 7.84 8.89
N LEU A 203 -3.28 7.08 9.81
CA LEU A 203 -4.69 6.79 9.91
C LEU A 203 -5.29 7.56 11.10
N ILE A 204 -6.53 8.02 11.00
CA ILE A 204 -7.30 8.51 12.15
C ILE A 204 -8.53 7.64 12.33
N CYS A 205 -8.74 7.13 13.54
CA CYS A 205 -9.84 6.25 13.89
C CYS A 205 -10.89 6.98 14.74
N MET A 206 -12.17 6.69 14.49
CA MET A 206 -13.28 7.26 15.24
C MET A 206 -13.18 6.87 16.73
N ASP A 207 -13.31 7.86 17.60
CA ASP A 207 -13.38 7.71 19.05
C ASP A 207 -14.50 8.60 19.62
N PRO A 208 -15.66 8.01 19.98
CA PRO A 208 -16.79 8.74 20.56
C PRO A 208 -16.46 9.44 21.89
N SER A 209 -15.46 8.98 22.64
CA SER A 209 -15.08 9.59 23.93
C SER A 209 -14.59 11.04 23.77
N ILE A 210 -14.14 11.42 22.57
CA ILE A 210 -13.75 12.80 22.26
C ILE A 210 -14.98 13.73 22.29
N ASP A 211 -16.13 13.29 21.76
CA ASP A 211 -17.36 14.08 21.79
C ASP A 211 -17.93 14.19 23.22
N GLU A 212 -17.83 13.11 24.00
CA GLU A 212 -18.19 13.11 25.42
C GLU A 212 -17.33 14.09 26.22
N ARG A 213 -16.00 14.04 26.03
CA ARG A 213 -15.04 15.00 26.60
C ARG A 213 -15.39 16.44 26.21
N ASN A 214 -15.64 16.70 24.93
CA ASN A 214 -15.97 18.05 24.45
C ASN A 214 -17.29 18.55 25.06
N SER A 215 -18.27 17.66 25.25
CA SER A 215 -19.53 17.98 25.90
C SER A 215 -19.34 18.34 27.38
N LEU A 216 -18.50 17.58 28.10
CA LEU A 216 -18.12 17.88 29.48
C LEU A 216 -17.41 19.23 29.60
N LEU A 217 -16.44 19.51 28.73
CA LEU A 217 -15.73 20.80 28.71
C LEU A 217 -16.70 21.96 28.46
N LYS A 218 -17.67 21.79 27.56
CA LYS A 218 -18.71 22.78 27.30
C LYS A 218 -19.59 23.03 28.53
N MET A 219 -19.96 21.98 29.27
CA MET A 219 -20.72 22.13 30.53
C MET A 219 -19.92 22.85 31.62
N MET A 220 -18.59 22.71 31.63
CA MET A 220 -17.68 23.41 32.54
C MET A 220 -17.32 24.84 32.08
N GLY A 221 -17.91 25.34 30.99
CA GLY A 221 -17.61 26.67 30.45
C GLY A 221 -16.29 26.78 29.68
N LYS A 222 -15.64 25.66 29.35
CA LYS A 222 -14.32 25.56 28.68
C LYS A 222 -14.44 25.22 27.20
N GLN A 223 -15.25 25.96 26.44
CA GLN A 223 -15.51 25.63 25.02
C GLN A 223 -14.27 25.69 24.12
N GLU A 224 -13.33 26.59 24.42
CA GLU A 224 -12.09 26.77 23.63
C GLU A 224 -11.13 25.57 23.69
N GLU A 225 -11.33 24.64 24.63
CA GLU A 225 -10.51 23.43 24.81
C GLU A 225 -11.01 22.21 24.00
N GLY A 226 -12.11 22.36 23.25
CA GLY A 226 -12.69 21.29 22.45
C GLY A 226 -11.78 20.87 21.29
N LYS A 227 -11.44 19.59 21.20
CA LYS A 227 -10.59 19.03 20.14
C LYS A 227 -11.42 18.18 19.17
N LYS A 228 -11.15 18.29 17.86
CA LYS A 228 -11.80 17.47 16.82
C LYS A 228 -11.00 16.22 16.50
N ILE A 229 -9.66 16.33 16.51
CA ILE A 229 -8.72 15.24 16.20
C ILE A 229 -7.58 15.19 17.21
N PHE A 230 -6.98 14.02 17.39
CA PHE A 230 -5.74 13.81 18.14
C PHE A 230 -4.70 13.10 17.29
N VAL A 231 -3.52 13.71 17.17
CA VAL A 231 -2.36 13.17 16.45
C VAL A 231 -1.31 12.63 17.43
N ARG A 232 -0.51 11.66 16.99
CA ARG A 232 0.57 11.03 17.77
C ARG A 232 1.94 11.40 17.23
N PRO A 233 3.01 11.40 18.05
CA PRO A 233 4.38 11.65 17.60
C PRO A 233 4.81 10.78 16.41
N SER A 234 4.42 9.50 16.39
CA SER A 234 4.69 8.56 15.29
C SER A 234 4.11 9.01 13.95
N MET A 235 3.05 9.83 13.94
CA MET A 235 2.43 10.36 12.72
C MET A 235 3.21 11.52 12.11
N ILE A 236 3.98 12.27 12.92
CA ILE A 236 4.72 13.47 12.48
C ILE A 236 5.94 13.02 11.68
N LYS A 237 5.92 13.27 10.36
CA LYS A 237 6.99 12.80 9.47
C LYS A 237 8.00 13.90 9.12
N PHE A 238 7.59 15.16 9.17
CA PHE A 238 8.44 16.36 9.01
C PHE A 238 7.76 17.57 9.67
N GLN A 239 8.54 18.59 10.01
CA GLN A 239 8.01 19.82 10.61
C GLN A 239 7.50 20.79 9.54
N VAL A 240 6.43 21.51 9.86
CA VAL A 240 5.86 22.60 9.05
C VAL A 240 5.83 23.88 9.88
N MET A 241 5.59 25.03 9.24
CA MET A 241 5.36 26.30 9.95
C MET A 241 4.07 26.21 10.79
N GLU A 242 4.15 26.47 12.09
CA GLU A 242 3.14 26.03 13.09
C GLU A 242 1.81 26.82 13.09
N ASP A 243 1.67 27.93 12.34
CA ASP A 243 0.56 28.89 12.51
C ASP A 243 -0.52 28.87 11.41
N GLN A 244 -0.61 27.84 10.57
CA GLN A 244 -1.56 27.82 9.45
C GLN A 244 -2.77 26.92 9.68
N GLN A 245 -3.96 27.51 9.52
CA GLN A 245 -5.19 26.77 9.28
C GLN A 245 -4.99 25.80 8.11
N SER A 246 -5.42 24.55 8.27
CA SER A 246 -5.14 23.49 7.30
C SER A 246 -6.33 22.56 7.15
N THR A 247 -6.51 22.02 5.95
CA THR A 247 -7.54 21.01 5.67
C THR A 247 -6.98 19.60 5.86
N LEU A 248 -7.80 18.67 6.35
CA LEU A 248 -7.48 17.25 6.26
C LEU A 248 -7.54 16.80 4.80
N GLU A 249 -6.51 16.09 4.34
CA GLU A 249 -6.50 15.50 3.01
C GLU A 249 -6.74 14.00 3.13
N ILE A 250 -7.88 13.52 2.64
CA ILE A 250 -8.27 12.12 2.73
C ILE A 250 -7.73 11.35 1.53
N VAL A 251 -6.91 10.35 1.79
CA VAL A 251 -6.38 9.43 0.77
C VAL A 251 -7.36 8.29 0.53
N LYS A 252 -7.84 7.68 1.62
CA LYS A 252 -8.74 6.53 1.60
C LYS A 252 -9.53 6.48 2.91
N SER A 253 -10.70 5.86 2.92
CA SER A 253 -11.49 5.63 4.12
C SER A 253 -11.81 4.16 4.31
N SER A 254 -12.20 3.77 5.53
CA SER A 254 -12.62 2.40 5.80
C SER A 254 -13.91 2.08 5.04
N TYR A 255 -13.91 0.97 4.32
CA TYR A 255 -15.07 0.42 3.61
C TYR A 255 -14.92 -1.08 3.46
N SER A 256 -16.02 -1.75 3.13
CA SER A 256 -16.03 -3.19 2.83
C SER A 256 -15.19 -3.52 1.59
N SER A 257 -13.96 -4.01 1.81
CA SER A 257 -13.01 -4.37 0.74
C SER A 257 -12.87 -5.88 0.58
N ALA A 258 -12.80 -6.34 -0.68
CA ALA A 258 -12.69 -7.75 -1.00
C ALA A 258 -11.28 -8.28 -0.71
N ALA A 259 -11.24 -9.51 -0.21
CA ALA A 259 -10.04 -10.27 0.10
C ALA A 259 -9.61 -11.12 -1.10
N PHE A 260 -8.31 -11.26 -1.34
CA PHE A 260 -7.76 -12.11 -2.40
C PHE A 260 -6.54 -12.89 -1.89
N LEU A 261 -6.48 -14.17 -2.24
CA LEU A 261 -5.24 -14.94 -2.19
C LEU A 261 -4.34 -14.53 -3.36
N ASN A 262 -3.03 -14.61 -3.16
CA ASN A 262 -2.03 -14.34 -4.17
C ASN A 262 -0.92 -15.41 -4.10
N ARG A 263 0.00 -15.41 -5.06
CA ARG A 263 1.04 -16.45 -5.14
C ARG A 263 1.91 -16.55 -3.87
N PRO A 264 2.50 -15.45 -3.35
CA PRO A 264 3.28 -15.54 -2.11
C PRO A 264 2.47 -16.08 -0.92
N PHE A 265 1.22 -15.65 -0.78
CA PHE A 265 0.38 -16.11 0.32
C PHE A 265 0.03 -17.60 0.21
N ILE A 266 -0.33 -18.08 -0.99
CA ILE A 266 -0.60 -19.51 -1.22
C ILE A 266 0.68 -20.35 -1.01
N ASN A 267 1.85 -19.83 -1.38
CA ASN A 267 3.12 -20.51 -1.12
C ASN A 267 3.39 -20.68 0.39
N ILE A 268 3.13 -19.65 1.19
CA ILE A 268 3.22 -19.72 2.66
C ILE A 268 2.21 -20.73 3.21
N LEU A 269 0.94 -20.64 2.80
CA LEU A 269 -0.09 -21.59 3.22
C LEU A 269 0.29 -23.04 2.87
N CYS A 270 0.84 -23.29 1.68
CA CYS A 270 1.29 -24.60 1.24
C CYS A 270 2.33 -25.19 2.19
N GLN A 271 3.43 -24.48 2.41
CA GLN A 271 4.58 -25.02 3.14
C GLN A 271 4.37 -25.02 4.66
N VAL A 272 3.70 -24.00 5.20
CA VAL A 272 3.41 -23.95 6.65
C VAL A 272 2.40 -25.04 7.02
N SER A 273 1.36 -25.26 6.21
CA SER A 273 0.41 -26.34 6.49
C SER A 273 1.05 -27.72 6.38
N GLU A 274 1.91 -27.94 5.39
CA GLU A 274 2.66 -29.20 5.21
C GLU A 274 3.59 -29.49 6.40
N LYS A 275 4.26 -28.46 6.94
CA LYS A 275 5.10 -28.56 8.15
C LYS A 275 4.29 -28.84 9.42
N GLN A 276 3.02 -28.45 9.46
CA GLN A 276 2.17 -28.57 10.64
C GLN A 276 1.51 -29.95 10.71
N SER A 277 0.72 -30.33 9.70
CA SER A 277 0.12 -31.67 9.60
C SER A 277 -0.38 -31.98 8.18
N ASP A 278 -0.44 -33.26 7.81
CA ASP A 278 -0.99 -33.72 6.52
C ASP A 278 -2.49 -33.40 6.37
N GLU A 279 -3.26 -33.49 7.47
CA GLU A 279 -4.68 -33.14 7.48
C GLU A 279 -4.91 -31.64 7.21
N SER A 280 -4.13 -30.78 7.87
CA SER A 280 -4.16 -29.32 7.64
C SER A 280 -3.78 -28.98 6.20
N HIS A 281 -2.73 -29.61 5.68
CA HIS A 281 -2.29 -29.42 4.30
C HIS A 281 -3.36 -29.82 3.29
N LYS A 282 -3.95 -31.01 3.42
CA LYS A 282 -5.04 -31.50 2.56
C LYS A 282 -6.25 -30.58 2.59
N ARG A 283 -6.65 -30.11 3.78
CA ARG A 283 -7.77 -29.17 3.99
C ARG A 283 -7.54 -27.85 3.25
N ILE A 284 -6.41 -27.19 3.51
CA ILE A 284 -6.07 -25.90 2.90
C ILE A 284 -5.95 -26.03 1.38
N LYS A 285 -5.26 -27.07 0.91
CA LYS A 285 -5.13 -27.39 -0.53
C LYS A 285 -6.48 -27.60 -1.20
N GLY A 286 -7.35 -28.39 -0.57
CA GLY A 286 -8.72 -28.62 -1.05
C GLY A 286 -9.51 -27.32 -1.15
N ARG A 287 -9.42 -26.47 -0.13
CA ARG A 287 -10.11 -25.18 -0.10
C ARG A 287 -9.64 -24.21 -1.17
N VAL A 288 -8.33 -24.07 -1.38
CA VAL A 288 -7.78 -23.20 -2.42
C VAL A 288 -8.29 -23.62 -3.81
N LYS A 289 -8.31 -24.94 -4.08
CA LYS A 289 -8.87 -25.48 -5.33
C LYS A 289 -10.37 -25.22 -5.45
N GLU A 290 -11.13 -25.48 -4.40
CA GLU A 290 -12.58 -25.24 -4.37
C GLU A 290 -12.92 -23.78 -4.69
N LEU A 291 -12.20 -22.83 -4.08
CA LEU A 291 -12.36 -21.39 -4.31
C LEU A 291 -12.06 -21.00 -5.76
N LEU A 292 -11.00 -21.55 -6.34
CA LEU A 292 -10.63 -21.33 -7.74
C LEU A 292 -11.69 -21.92 -8.69
N HIS A 293 -12.11 -23.16 -8.47
CA HIS A 293 -13.15 -23.82 -9.27
C HIS A 293 -14.49 -23.09 -9.20
N SER A 294 -14.86 -22.61 -8.01
CA SER A 294 -16.08 -21.82 -7.80
C SER A 294 -16.06 -20.54 -8.65
N GLN A 295 -14.97 -19.77 -8.59
CA GLN A 295 -14.83 -18.54 -9.41
C GLN A 295 -14.80 -18.80 -10.91
N LEU A 296 -14.12 -19.86 -11.35
CA LEU A 296 -14.14 -20.26 -12.76
C LEU A 296 -15.55 -20.61 -13.19
N ARG A 297 -16.28 -21.39 -12.39
CA ARG A 297 -17.68 -21.75 -12.66
C ARG A 297 -18.58 -20.51 -12.75
N GLU A 298 -18.45 -19.57 -11.81
CA GLU A 298 -19.22 -18.31 -11.84
C GLU A 298 -18.92 -17.49 -13.09
N SER A 299 -17.65 -17.42 -13.48
CA SER A 299 -17.23 -16.69 -14.68
C SER A 299 -17.78 -17.34 -15.96
N ILE A 300 -17.80 -18.67 -16.05
CA ILE A 300 -18.40 -19.39 -17.19
C ILE A 300 -19.92 -19.21 -17.19
N GLN A 301 -20.57 -19.29 -16.03
CA GLN A 301 -22.02 -19.06 -15.89
C GLN A 301 -22.43 -17.66 -16.35
N SER A 302 -21.57 -16.65 -16.21
CA SER A 302 -21.85 -15.30 -16.72
C SER A 302 -22.10 -15.25 -18.23
N LEU A 303 -21.65 -16.26 -19.00
CA LEU A 303 -21.79 -16.32 -20.45
C LEU A 303 -23.16 -16.83 -20.92
N TYR A 304 -23.91 -17.54 -20.07
CA TYR A 304 -25.18 -18.17 -20.45
C TYR A 304 -26.30 -18.05 -19.42
N VAL A 305 -26.02 -17.57 -18.20
CA VAL A 305 -27.02 -17.30 -17.16
C VAL A 305 -27.24 -15.80 -17.06
N GLU A 306 -28.40 -15.35 -17.50
CA GLU A 306 -28.77 -13.92 -17.58
C GLU A 306 -28.57 -13.17 -16.25
N ARG A 307 -28.94 -13.78 -15.11
CA ARG A 307 -28.74 -13.19 -13.79
C ARG A 307 -27.25 -12.93 -13.50
N LYS A 308 -26.38 -13.90 -13.80
CA LYS A 308 -24.93 -13.78 -13.58
C LYS A 308 -24.30 -12.81 -14.58
N ALA A 309 -24.76 -12.78 -15.82
CA ALA A 309 -24.35 -11.77 -16.80
C ALA A 309 -24.60 -10.35 -16.28
N HIS A 310 -25.80 -10.08 -15.75
CA HIS A 310 -26.11 -8.79 -15.12
C HIS A 310 -25.18 -8.46 -13.95
N ASP A 311 -24.92 -9.41 -13.05
CA ASP A 311 -24.04 -9.19 -11.89
C ASP A 311 -22.60 -8.88 -12.35
N THR A 312 -22.09 -9.63 -13.33
CA THR A 312 -20.77 -9.44 -13.91
C THR A 312 -20.62 -8.08 -14.60
N ILE A 313 -21.60 -7.65 -15.41
CA ILE A 313 -21.55 -6.35 -16.10
C ILE A 313 -21.64 -5.19 -15.11
N ARG A 314 -22.45 -5.33 -14.06
CA ARG A 314 -22.53 -4.35 -12.97
C ARG A 314 -21.19 -4.15 -12.28
N GLU A 315 -20.36 -5.18 -12.19
CA GLU A 315 -19.02 -5.08 -11.60
C GLU A 315 -17.97 -4.46 -12.55
N THR A 316 -18.17 -4.46 -13.87
CA THR A 316 -17.15 -4.06 -14.88
C THR A 316 -16.93 -2.56 -15.11
N SER A 317 -17.15 -1.69 -14.11
CA SER A 317 -17.00 -0.22 -14.27
C SER A 317 -17.81 0.38 -15.41
N PHE A 318 -18.88 -0.31 -15.84
CA PHE A 318 -19.84 0.17 -16.85
C PHE A 318 -21.22 0.48 -16.20
N PRO A 319 -21.28 1.24 -15.08
CA PRO A 319 -22.50 1.41 -14.30
C PRO A 319 -23.61 2.13 -15.07
N LEU A 320 -23.26 2.98 -16.05
CA LEU A 320 -24.22 3.74 -16.84
C LEU A 320 -25.12 2.84 -17.71
N ALA A 321 -24.60 1.73 -18.24
CA ALA A 321 -25.40 0.79 -19.02
C ALA A 321 -26.42 0.04 -18.16
N MET A 322 -26.13 -0.21 -16.88
CA MET A 322 -27.05 -0.94 -16.01
C MET A 322 -28.24 -0.09 -15.55
N GLU A 323 -28.15 1.24 -15.59
CA GLU A 323 -29.30 2.14 -15.36
C GLU A 323 -30.23 2.18 -16.59
N VAL A 324 -29.68 1.98 -17.80
CA VAL A 324 -30.44 2.01 -19.08
C VAL A 324 -31.00 0.63 -19.44
N PHE A 325 -30.20 -0.43 -19.30
CA PHE A 325 -30.54 -1.81 -19.65
C PHE A 325 -30.99 -2.59 -18.41
N THR A 326 -32.09 -2.12 -17.80
CA THR A 326 -32.76 -2.86 -16.73
C THR A 326 -33.36 -4.16 -17.25
N ARG A 327 -33.70 -5.12 -16.37
CA ARG A 327 -34.41 -6.37 -16.77
C ARG A 327 -35.69 -6.12 -17.58
N SER A 328 -36.25 -4.93 -17.46
CA SER A 328 -37.46 -4.46 -18.15
C SER A 328 -37.23 -4.11 -19.62
N SER A 329 -35.97 -3.95 -20.07
CA SER A 329 -35.63 -3.49 -21.42
C SER A 329 -35.82 -4.55 -22.51
N GLY A 330 -36.11 -5.81 -22.13
CA GLY A 330 -36.24 -6.93 -23.07
C GLY A 330 -34.94 -7.38 -23.72
N VAL A 331 -33.81 -6.74 -23.40
CA VAL A 331 -32.49 -7.09 -23.92
C VAL A 331 -31.91 -8.24 -23.10
N SER A 332 -31.63 -9.36 -23.76
CA SER A 332 -30.86 -10.45 -23.16
C SER A 332 -29.37 -10.19 -23.37
N LEU A 333 -28.66 -9.94 -22.28
CA LEU A 333 -27.22 -9.66 -22.25
C LEU A 333 -26.38 -10.84 -22.76
N THR A 334 -26.88 -12.06 -22.63
CA THR A 334 -26.19 -13.28 -23.07
C THR A 334 -26.27 -13.51 -24.59
N MET A 335 -27.27 -12.90 -25.23
CA MET A 335 -27.57 -13.06 -26.66
C MET A 335 -27.23 -11.83 -27.49
N GLU A 336 -27.38 -10.64 -26.94
CA GLU A 336 -27.08 -9.40 -27.64
C GLU A 336 -25.57 -9.32 -27.96
N PRO A 337 -25.17 -9.06 -29.22
CA PRO A 337 -23.78 -9.15 -29.65
C PRO A 337 -22.79 -8.28 -28.87
N PHE A 338 -23.16 -7.04 -28.51
CA PHE A 338 -22.28 -6.14 -27.77
C PHE A 338 -22.02 -6.66 -26.34
N PHE A 339 -23.07 -7.01 -25.60
CA PHE A 339 -22.95 -7.53 -24.24
C PHE A 339 -22.27 -8.89 -24.19
N ARG A 340 -22.56 -9.75 -25.16
CA ARG A 340 -21.86 -11.04 -25.32
C ARG A 340 -20.37 -10.83 -25.55
N ALA A 341 -19.98 -9.90 -26.43
CA ALA A 341 -18.58 -9.56 -26.66
C ALA A 341 -17.91 -8.99 -25.39
N LEU A 342 -18.61 -8.16 -24.63
CA LEU A 342 -18.15 -7.62 -23.35
C LEU A 342 -17.93 -8.72 -22.30
N LEU A 343 -18.85 -9.68 -22.17
CA LEU A 343 -18.73 -10.83 -21.28
C LEU A 343 -17.55 -11.73 -21.66
N HIS A 344 -17.35 -11.99 -22.96
CA HIS A 344 -16.17 -12.72 -23.44
C HIS A 344 -14.86 -11.97 -23.15
N ALA A 345 -14.83 -10.65 -23.33
CA ALA A 345 -13.67 -9.83 -23.01
C ALA A 345 -13.36 -9.87 -21.51
N ASN A 346 -14.39 -9.78 -20.65
CA ASN A 346 -14.22 -9.92 -19.21
C ASN A 346 -13.72 -11.32 -18.82
N MET A 347 -14.28 -12.39 -19.39
CA MET A 347 -13.79 -13.76 -19.14
C MET A 347 -12.31 -13.91 -19.52
N LYS A 348 -11.91 -13.38 -20.68
CA LYS A 348 -10.50 -13.38 -21.11
C LYS A 348 -9.62 -12.59 -20.14
N TYR A 349 -10.06 -11.41 -19.70
CA TYR A 349 -9.36 -10.60 -18.70
C TYR A 349 -9.22 -11.35 -17.36
N PHE A 350 -10.30 -11.97 -16.88
CA PHE A 350 -10.32 -12.77 -15.66
C PHE A 350 -9.32 -13.93 -15.74
N LEU A 351 -9.37 -14.74 -16.81
CA LEU A 351 -8.43 -15.86 -17.02
C LEU A 351 -6.98 -15.38 -17.08
N GLN A 352 -6.70 -14.29 -17.81
CA GLN A 352 -5.36 -13.70 -17.86
C GLN A 352 -4.90 -13.25 -16.47
N ARG A 353 -5.77 -12.62 -15.69
CA ARG A 353 -5.48 -12.18 -14.32
C ARG A 353 -5.19 -13.38 -13.41
N GLN A 354 -5.94 -14.48 -13.51
CA GLN A 354 -5.66 -15.71 -12.74
C GLN A 354 -4.32 -16.33 -13.16
N LEU A 355 -4.06 -16.48 -14.46
CA LEU A 355 -2.81 -17.05 -14.97
C LEU A 355 -1.58 -16.21 -14.61
N GLN A 356 -1.70 -14.88 -14.56
CA GLN A 356 -0.57 -13.98 -14.28
C GLN A 356 -0.33 -13.73 -12.79
N LYS A 357 -1.40 -13.63 -11.99
CA LYS A 357 -1.33 -13.16 -10.59
C LYS A 357 -1.86 -14.17 -9.57
N MET A 358 -2.57 -15.20 -10.02
CA MET A 358 -3.30 -16.16 -9.17
C MET A 358 -4.12 -15.44 -8.08
N ALA A 359 -4.94 -14.49 -8.52
CA ALA A 359 -5.72 -13.61 -7.64
C ALA A 359 -7.07 -14.25 -7.31
N ILE A 360 -7.08 -15.25 -6.43
CA ILE A 360 -8.28 -16.00 -6.04
C ILE A 360 -9.07 -15.15 -5.03
N ARG A 361 -10.27 -14.69 -5.41
CA ARG A 361 -11.16 -13.91 -4.53
C ARG A 361 -11.67 -14.77 -3.37
N LEU A 362 -11.61 -14.27 -2.14
CA LEU A 362 -12.25 -14.94 -1.01
C LEU A 362 -13.71 -14.48 -0.86
N PRO A 363 -14.63 -15.36 -0.42
CA PRO A 363 -16.01 -14.99 -0.16
C PRO A 363 -16.11 -13.87 0.88
N SER A 364 -16.99 -12.91 0.64
CA SER A 364 -17.20 -11.77 1.55
C SER A 364 -17.80 -12.14 2.90
N SER A 365 -18.33 -13.36 3.00
CA SER A 365 -18.85 -13.99 4.20
C SER A 365 -17.77 -14.62 5.06
N SER A 366 -16.54 -14.82 4.55
CA SER A 366 -15.44 -15.48 5.25
C SER A 366 -14.12 -14.73 5.21
N ALA A 367 -14.01 -13.62 4.48
CA ALA A 367 -12.80 -12.80 4.48
C ALA A 367 -13.02 -11.36 4.00
N ARG A 368 -12.17 -10.44 4.49
CA ARG A 368 -12.12 -9.02 4.09
C ARG A 368 -10.71 -8.46 4.13
N SER A 369 -10.50 -7.39 3.38
CA SER A 369 -9.35 -6.51 3.56
C SER A 369 -9.80 -5.28 4.36
N MET A 370 -9.07 -4.95 5.44
CA MET A 370 -9.44 -3.88 6.38
C MET A 370 -8.22 -3.10 6.84
N PHE A 371 -8.38 -1.84 7.21
CA PHE A 371 -7.34 -1.10 7.91
C PHE A 371 -7.10 -1.66 9.30
N GLY A 372 -5.83 -1.66 9.72
CA GLY A 372 -5.48 -1.86 11.13
C GLY A 372 -5.61 -0.59 11.93
N VAL A 373 -6.12 -0.70 13.15
CA VAL A 373 -6.14 0.37 14.15
C VAL A 373 -5.71 -0.18 15.51
N VAL A 374 -5.32 0.69 16.43
CA VAL A 374 -4.94 0.31 17.79
C VAL A 374 -6.15 0.38 18.74
N ASP A 375 -6.22 -0.52 19.71
CA ASP A 375 -7.17 -0.46 20.82
C ASP A 375 -6.78 0.64 21.80
N ASP A 376 -7.50 1.76 21.81
CA ASP A 376 -7.27 2.83 22.79
C ASP A 376 -7.87 2.53 24.18
N THR A 377 -8.66 1.45 24.32
CA THR A 377 -9.33 1.07 25.58
C THR A 377 -8.45 0.21 26.50
N GLY A 378 -7.47 -0.50 25.93
CA GLY A 378 -6.61 -1.43 26.67
C GLY A 378 -7.27 -2.74 27.06
N ILE A 379 -8.42 -3.07 26.48
CA ILE A 379 -9.20 -4.26 26.80
C ILE A 379 -8.73 -5.46 25.98
N VAL A 380 -8.37 -5.25 24.70
CA VAL A 380 -7.88 -6.32 23.82
C VAL A 380 -6.55 -6.85 24.35
N GLN A 381 -6.47 -8.16 24.57
CA GLN A 381 -5.25 -8.81 25.05
C GLN A 381 -4.33 -9.23 23.89
N TYR A 382 -3.06 -9.46 24.20
CA TYR A 382 -2.11 -10.00 23.23
C TYR A 382 -2.56 -11.39 22.73
N GLY A 383 -2.55 -11.59 21.42
CA GLY A 383 -3.11 -12.77 20.74
C GLY A 383 -4.57 -12.62 20.33
N GLN A 384 -5.24 -11.54 20.76
CA GLN A 384 -6.63 -11.25 20.42
C GLN A 384 -6.74 -10.06 19.45
N ILE A 385 -7.85 -10.01 18.73
CA ILE A 385 -8.26 -8.87 17.91
C ILE A 385 -9.74 -8.58 18.11
N PHE A 386 -10.15 -7.33 17.88
CA PHE A 386 -11.56 -6.99 17.71
C PHE A 386 -11.83 -6.68 16.24
N CYS A 387 -12.91 -7.24 15.69
CA CYS A 387 -13.30 -7.02 14.31
C CYS A 387 -14.83 -7.03 14.19
N GLN A 388 -15.38 -5.97 13.62
CA GLN A 388 -16.78 -5.86 13.25
C GLN A 388 -16.87 -5.41 11.80
N TYR A 389 -17.72 -6.06 11.01
CA TYR A 389 -17.78 -5.84 9.56
C TYR A 389 -19.20 -5.63 9.05
N THR A 390 -19.34 -4.88 7.96
CA THR A 390 -20.64 -4.59 7.35
C THR A 390 -21.20 -5.79 6.58
N GLY A 391 -22.40 -6.29 6.88
CA GLY A 391 -22.95 -7.50 6.22
C GLY A 391 -23.15 -7.44 4.69
N CYS A 392 -23.08 -6.28 4.03
CA CYS A 392 -23.29 -6.14 2.58
C CYS A 392 -22.13 -5.40 1.89
N MET A 393 -21.55 -6.02 0.86
CA MET A 393 -20.48 -5.46 0.01
C MET A 393 -20.96 -4.50 -1.09
N SER A 394 -22.25 -4.18 -1.18
CA SER A 394 -22.77 -3.38 -2.30
C SER A 394 -22.20 -1.97 -2.27
N LYS A 395 -21.28 -1.68 -3.21
CA LYS A 395 -20.78 -0.33 -3.54
C LYS A 395 -21.88 0.64 -3.99
N THR A 396 -23.10 0.14 -4.22
CA THR A 396 -24.22 0.87 -4.81
C THR A 396 -25.39 1.04 -3.86
N GLY A 397 -25.15 1.03 -2.54
CA GLY A 397 -26.18 1.30 -1.54
C GLY A 397 -26.70 2.73 -1.58
N ARG A 398 -27.45 3.11 -2.63
CA ARG A 398 -28.32 4.30 -2.71
C ARG A 398 -29.57 4.13 -1.83
N GLY A 399 -29.40 3.56 -0.64
CA GLY A 399 -30.39 3.67 0.42
C GLY A 399 -30.06 4.91 1.23
N ARG A 400 -31.07 5.76 1.52
CA ARG A 400 -30.93 6.94 2.39
C ARG A 400 -30.03 6.61 3.60
N PRO A 401 -29.17 7.53 4.05
CA PRO A 401 -28.38 7.34 5.26
C PRO A 401 -29.35 7.11 6.41
N LYS A 402 -29.56 5.84 6.79
CA LYS A 402 -30.16 5.52 8.07
C LYS A 402 -29.11 5.93 9.09
N SER A 403 -29.56 6.73 10.05
CA SER A 403 -28.80 7.28 11.17
C SER A 403 -27.67 6.37 11.68
N ILE A 404 -26.61 7.02 12.16
CA ILE A 404 -25.52 6.45 12.97
C ILE A 404 -26.12 5.40 13.92
N GLY A 405 -25.92 4.11 13.61
CA GLY A 405 -26.42 3.00 14.43
C GLY A 405 -27.22 1.89 13.76
N ASN A 406 -27.63 1.97 12.48
CA ASN A 406 -28.55 0.96 11.90
C ASN A 406 -28.12 0.21 10.63
N ARG A 407 -26.81 0.09 10.35
CA ARG A 407 -26.29 -1.14 9.74
C ARG A 407 -25.72 -1.97 10.89
N LYS A 408 -26.43 -3.01 11.33
CA LYS A 408 -25.87 -3.95 12.31
C LYS A 408 -24.61 -4.55 11.69
N GLY A 409 -23.44 -4.10 12.16
CA GLY A 409 -22.19 -4.77 11.86
C GLY A 409 -22.25 -6.17 12.47
N LEU A 410 -21.75 -7.15 11.73
CA LEU A 410 -21.57 -8.49 12.26
C LEU A 410 -20.27 -8.49 13.05
N ILE A 411 -20.34 -8.90 14.31
CA ILE A 411 -19.16 -9.02 15.17
C ILE A 411 -18.52 -10.36 14.86
N LEU A 412 -17.22 -10.34 14.59
CA LEU A 412 -16.45 -11.54 14.37
C LEU A 412 -15.98 -12.10 15.71
N THR A 413 -16.17 -13.40 15.93
CA THR A 413 -15.72 -14.11 17.13
C THR A 413 -15.07 -15.42 16.72
N GLY A 414 -14.04 -15.85 17.45
CA GLY A 414 -13.34 -17.11 17.22
C GLY A 414 -12.04 -16.96 16.41
N PRO A 415 -11.42 -18.10 16.03
CA PRO A 415 -10.12 -18.09 15.38
C PRO A 415 -10.16 -17.37 14.03
N THR A 416 -9.11 -16.60 13.74
CA THR A 416 -9.04 -15.76 12.54
C THR A 416 -7.60 -15.71 12.02
N VAL A 417 -7.42 -15.98 10.72
CA VAL A 417 -6.14 -15.77 10.02
C VAL A 417 -6.03 -14.31 9.62
N ILE A 418 -4.91 -13.67 9.93
CA ILE A 418 -4.57 -12.32 9.49
C ILE A 418 -3.19 -12.31 8.85
N THR A 419 -3.05 -11.57 7.76
CA THR A 419 -1.76 -11.30 7.13
C THR A 419 -1.75 -9.93 6.46
N LYS A 420 -0.57 -9.43 6.12
CA LYS A 420 -0.36 -8.19 5.36
C LYS A 420 0.35 -8.50 4.06
N ASN A 421 -0.12 -7.90 2.97
CA ASN A 421 0.51 -8.05 1.66
C ASN A 421 1.54 -6.92 1.41
N PRO A 422 2.71 -7.22 0.83
CA PRO A 422 3.21 -8.55 0.48
C PRO A 422 3.68 -9.34 1.72
N CYS A 423 3.31 -10.62 1.79
CA CYS A 423 3.83 -11.59 2.75
C CYS A 423 4.90 -12.45 2.08
N ILE A 424 6.05 -12.66 2.73
CA ILE A 424 7.23 -13.31 2.14
C ILE A 424 7.68 -14.47 3.03
N SER A 425 7.69 -14.27 4.35
CA SER A 425 8.17 -15.24 5.32
C SER A 425 7.05 -16.11 5.88
N SER A 426 7.42 -17.28 6.41
CA SER A 426 6.49 -18.23 7.04
C SER A 426 5.70 -17.62 8.21
N GLY A 427 6.33 -16.74 9.00
CA GLY A 427 5.71 -16.06 10.14
C GLY A 427 4.78 -14.89 9.81
N ASP A 428 4.69 -14.47 8.54
CA ASP A 428 3.89 -13.30 8.13
C ASP A 428 2.37 -13.57 8.09
N VAL A 429 1.97 -14.85 8.17
CA VAL A 429 0.58 -15.30 8.26
C VAL A 429 0.33 -15.80 9.67
N ARG A 430 -0.64 -15.19 10.36
CA ARG A 430 -0.84 -15.42 11.79
C ARG A 430 -2.29 -15.71 12.14
N MET A 431 -2.50 -16.61 13.08
CA MET A 431 -3.74 -16.91 13.77
C MET A 431 -3.88 -16.00 14.99
N PHE A 432 -5.06 -15.40 15.13
CA PHE A 432 -5.50 -14.63 16.29
C PHE A 432 -6.89 -15.08 16.73
N GLU A 433 -7.28 -14.72 17.94
CA GLU A 433 -8.63 -14.94 18.45
C GLU A 433 -9.45 -13.64 18.35
N ALA A 434 -10.53 -13.66 17.56
CA ALA A 434 -11.46 -12.53 17.49
C ALA A 434 -12.40 -12.56 18.71
N VAL A 435 -12.48 -11.44 19.43
CA VAL A 435 -13.30 -11.31 20.64
C VAL A 435 -14.27 -10.14 20.54
N ASP A 436 -15.48 -10.30 21.10
CA ASP A 436 -16.45 -9.22 21.18
C ASP A 436 -16.15 -8.30 22.37
N ILE A 437 -15.89 -7.03 22.06
CA ILE A 437 -15.64 -5.98 23.06
C ILE A 437 -16.68 -4.88 22.85
N PRO A 438 -17.69 -4.77 23.75
CA PRO A 438 -18.76 -3.78 23.62
C PRO A 438 -18.28 -2.34 23.44
N ALA A 439 -17.19 -1.96 24.09
CA ALA A 439 -16.58 -0.63 24.00
C ALA A 439 -16.08 -0.29 22.58
N LEU A 440 -15.76 -1.29 21.75
CA LEU A 440 -15.20 -1.13 20.41
C LEU A 440 -16.23 -1.29 19.28
N ARG A 441 -17.50 -1.59 19.57
CA ARG A 441 -18.56 -1.84 18.55
C ARG A 441 -18.90 -0.65 17.64
N HIS A 442 -18.39 0.53 17.94
CA HIS A 442 -18.46 1.70 17.07
C HIS A 442 -17.47 1.62 15.89
N ARG A 443 -16.47 0.73 15.95
CA ARG A 443 -15.43 0.53 14.92
C ARG A 443 -15.87 -0.57 13.96
N VAL A 444 -16.12 -0.20 12.71
CA VAL A 444 -16.65 -1.09 11.67
C VAL A 444 -15.78 -1.06 10.42
N ASP A 445 -15.57 -2.22 9.81
CA ASP A 445 -14.70 -2.45 8.64
C ASP A 445 -13.24 -2.03 8.90
N VAL A 446 -12.78 -2.23 10.15
CA VAL A 446 -11.40 -2.10 10.60
C VAL A 446 -11.07 -3.28 11.53
N VAL A 447 -9.81 -3.67 11.59
CA VAL A 447 -9.31 -4.63 12.58
C VAL A 447 -8.58 -3.87 13.70
N VAL A 448 -8.95 -4.16 14.95
CA VAL A 448 -8.37 -3.50 16.13
C VAL A 448 -7.37 -4.44 16.80
N PHE A 449 -6.13 -3.97 16.90
CA PHE A 449 -5.02 -4.67 17.55
C PHE A 449 -4.80 -4.17 18.98
N PRO A 450 -4.27 -5.01 19.88
CA PRO A 450 -3.98 -4.64 21.26
C PRO A 450 -2.94 -3.53 21.36
N MET A 451 -3.06 -2.65 22.37
CA MET A 451 -2.04 -1.62 22.65
C MET A 451 -0.88 -2.11 23.54
N HIS A 452 -0.94 -3.36 24.01
CA HIS A 452 0.04 -3.96 24.90
C HIS A 452 0.46 -5.35 24.42
N GLY A 453 1.71 -5.72 24.69
CA GLY A 453 2.27 -7.02 24.35
C GLY A 453 3.80 -7.00 24.31
N PRO A 454 4.44 -8.15 24.02
CA PRO A 454 5.88 -8.23 23.80
C PRO A 454 6.32 -7.61 22.46
N ARG A 455 5.46 -7.65 21.45
CA ARG A 455 5.68 -7.14 20.08
C ARG A 455 4.32 -6.72 19.50
N PRO A 456 4.20 -5.65 18.69
CA PRO A 456 2.93 -5.32 18.04
C PRO A 456 2.55 -6.37 16.99
N HIS A 457 1.28 -6.80 16.96
CA HIS A 457 0.79 -7.73 15.94
C HIS A 457 0.98 -7.25 14.49
N PRO A 458 0.80 -5.95 14.17
CA PRO A 458 1.22 -5.38 12.89
C PRO A 458 2.68 -5.70 12.54
N ASP A 459 3.60 -5.46 13.46
CA ASP A 459 5.04 -5.66 13.25
C ASP A 459 5.40 -7.15 13.07
N GLU A 460 4.65 -8.05 13.71
CA GLU A 460 4.78 -9.50 13.50
C GLU A 460 4.41 -9.95 12.07
N MET A 461 3.62 -9.16 11.34
CA MET A 461 3.16 -9.44 9.97
C MET A 461 3.92 -8.58 8.96
N ALA A 462 5.07 -9.07 8.50
CA ALA A 462 5.92 -8.38 7.52
C ALA A 462 6.37 -6.96 7.94
N GLY A 463 6.59 -6.71 9.24
CA GLY A 463 7.07 -5.41 9.76
C GLY A 463 6.10 -4.26 9.48
N SER A 464 4.79 -4.52 9.53
CA SER A 464 3.74 -3.57 9.19
C SER A 464 3.50 -2.54 10.30
N ASP A 465 3.01 -1.35 9.91
CA ASP A 465 2.60 -0.26 10.81
C ASP A 465 1.09 0.03 10.67
N LEU A 466 0.58 1.05 11.38
CA LEU A 466 -0.83 1.45 11.32
C LEU A 466 -1.05 2.76 10.56
N ASP A 467 -0.14 3.12 9.63
CA ASP A 467 -0.20 4.40 8.89
C ASP A 467 -1.11 4.39 7.63
N GLY A 468 -1.85 3.28 7.50
CA GLY A 468 -2.80 2.99 6.43
C GLY A 468 -2.58 1.63 5.75
N ASP A 469 -1.83 0.71 6.39
CA ASP A 469 -1.71 -0.67 5.93
C ASP A 469 -3.06 -1.41 6.02
N GLU A 470 -3.30 -2.25 5.02
CA GLU A 470 -4.50 -3.09 4.93
C GLU A 470 -4.15 -4.55 5.22
N TYR A 471 -4.88 -5.12 6.17
CA TYR A 471 -4.75 -6.50 6.59
C TYR A 471 -5.83 -7.35 5.94
N LEU A 472 -5.43 -8.53 5.50
CA LEU A 472 -6.31 -9.57 5.02
C LEU A 472 -6.79 -10.38 6.22
N VAL A 473 -8.05 -10.22 6.60
CA VAL A 473 -8.69 -10.89 7.74
C VAL A 473 -9.59 -12.00 7.20
N ILE A 474 -9.32 -13.24 7.60
CA ILE A 474 -9.96 -14.46 7.08
C ILE A 474 -10.46 -15.31 8.25
N TRP A 475 -11.76 -15.56 8.29
CA TRP A 475 -12.44 -16.45 9.25
C TRP A 475 -13.05 -17.65 8.53
N ASP A 476 -12.36 -18.13 7.49
CA ASP A 476 -12.66 -19.38 6.79
C ASP A 476 -11.90 -20.53 7.48
N GLU A 477 -12.61 -21.37 8.24
CA GLU A 477 -12.02 -22.49 8.98
C GLU A 477 -11.21 -23.45 8.09
N GLN A 478 -11.51 -23.52 6.79
CA GLN A 478 -10.79 -24.37 5.85
C GLN A 478 -9.41 -23.79 5.46
N LEU A 479 -9.10 -22.56 5.86
CA LEU A 479 -7.82 -21.90 5.64
C LEU A 479 -7.00 -21.70 6.93
N PHE A 480 -7.48 -22.17 8.08
CA PHE A 480 -6.78 -22.00 9.36
C PHE A 480 -5.49 -22.81 9.43
N LEU A 481 -4.47 -22.19 10.01
CA LEU A 481 -3.25 -22.86 10.44
C LEU A 481 -3.42 -23.39 11.87
N GLU A 482 -2.65 -24.40 12.25
CA GLU A 482 -2.73 -25.01 13.58
C GLU A 482 -2.01 -24.17 14.64
N ARG A 483 -0.94 -23.48 14.24
CA ARG A 483 -0.13 -22.63 15.11
C ARG A 483 0.54 -21.50 14.33
N ASN A 484 1.01 -20.49 15.06
CA ASN A 484 1.84 -19.41 14.51
C ASN A 484 3.29 -19.85 14.37
N GLU A 485 3.90 -19.56 13.22
CA GLU A 485 5.35 -19.63 13.07
C GLU A 485 6.02 -18.36 13.65
N GLU A 486 7.33 -18.43 13.87
CA GLU A 486 8.09 -17.30 14.42
C GLU A 486 8.04 -16.09 13.49
N ALA A 487 7.72 -14.93 14.07
CA ALA A 487 7.66 -13.68 13.32
C ALA A 487 9.06 -13.28 12.85
N SER A 488 9.19 -12.99 11.56
CA SER A 488 10.48 -12.57 10.99
C SER A 488 11.00 -11.29 11.60
N ILE A 489 12.32 -11.19 11.68
CA ILE A 489 13.04 -9.98 12.11
C ILE A 489 13.68 -9.40 10.86
N PHE A 490 13.21 -8.23 10.45
CA PHE A 490 13.77 -7.50 9.32
C PHE A 490 14.69 -6.40 9.87
N PRO A 491 16.01 -6.49 9.68
CA PRO A 491 16.90 -5.42 10.10
C PRO A 491 16.59 -4.14 9.29
N MET A 492 16.47 -3.02 10.00
CA MET A 492 16.34 -1.70 9.38
C MET A 492 17.67 -0.96 9.51
N ASP A 493 18.51 -1.09 8.48
CA ASP A 493 19.71 -0.28 8.36
C ASP A 493 19.39 1.00 7.58
N GLU A 494 19.83 2.15 8.10
CA GLU A 494 19.79 3.43 7.40
C GLU A 494 21.23 3.82 7.04
N ASP A 495 21.53 3.99 5.74
CA ASP A 495 22.84 4.52 5.30
C ASP A 495 22.78 6.05 5.38
N LYS A 496 23.03 6.54 6.59
CA LYS A 496 23.07 7.97 6.90
C LYS A 496 24.33 8.65 6.35
N GLU A 497 25.38 7.89 6.08
CA GLU A 497 26.69 8.43 5.68
C GLU A 497 26.72 8.74 4.19
N LYS A 498 26.33 7.80 3.32
CA LYS A 498 26.35 8.00 1.86
C LYS A 498 25.47 9.18 1.42
N TRP A 499 24.30 9.30 2.03
CA TRP A 499 23.27 10.26 1.61
C TRP A 499 23.01 11.39 2.62
N ALA A 500 24.00 11.75 3.43
CA ALA A 500 23.88 12.87 4.36
C ALA A 500 23.44 14.16 3.64
N ILE A 501 22.68 15.02 4.33
CA ILE A 501 22.35 16.35 3.80
C ILE A 501 23.63 17.21 3.83
N PRO A 502 24.08 17.79 2.70
CA PRO A 502 25.25 18.66 2.66
C PRO A 502 25.06 19.87 3.58
N LYS A 503 26.01 20.06 4.50
CA LYS A 503 26.11 21.26 5.33
C LYS A 503 27.46 21.93 5.08
N GLY A 504 27.47 23.25 5.01
CA GLY A 504 28.70 24.04 4.96
C GLY A 504 29.38 24.10 6.34
N ASP A 505 30.53 24.75 6.40
CA ASP A 505 31.36 24.83 7.63
C ASP A 505 30.62 25.49 8.81
N ASN A 506 29.66 26.36 8.51
CA ASN A 506 28.82 27.05 9.50
C ASN A 506 27.64 26.19 10.02
N GLY A 507 27.49 24.96 9.53
CA GLY A 507 26.37 24.07 9.86
C GLY A 507 25.08 24.34 9.07
N GLU A 508 25.05 25.39 8.26
CA GLU A 508 23.94 25.70 7.33
C GLU A 508 23.92 24.76 6.13
N VAL A 509 22.75 24.54 5.54
CA VAL A 509 22.58 23.61 4.42
C VAL A 509 23.09 24.24 3.13
N ASP A 510 23.96 23.52 2.43
CA ASP A 510 24.39 23.90 1.07
C ASP A 510 23.30 23.49 0.08
N TRP A 511 22.41 24.43 -0.23
CA TRP A 511 21.23 24.20 -1.06
C TRP A 511 21.58 23.76 -2.49
N MET A 512 22.67 24.27 -3.07
CA MET A 512 23.09 23.90 -4.41
C MET A 512 23.54 22.43 -4.46
N LYS A 513 24.45 22.04 -3.56
CA LYS A 513 24.88 20.63 -3.45
C LYS A 513 23.73 19.70 -3.04
N CYS A 514 22.76 20.22 -2.28
CA CYS A 514 21.57 19.46 -1.90
C CYS A 514 20.69 19.13 -3.13
N GLU A 515 20.51 20.06 -4.08
CA GLU A 515 19.80 19.78 -5.34
C GLU A 515 20.53 18.74 -6.20
N GLU A 516 21.86 18.85 -6.32
CA GLU A 516 22.67 17.85 -7.05
C GLU A 516 22.51 16.45 -6.43
N ARG A 517 22.68 16.32 -5.10
CA ARG A 517 22.51 15.04 -4.41
C ARG A 517 21.10 14.45 -4.53
N LYS A 518 20.06 15.30 -4.58
CA LYS A 518 18.69 14.85 -4.82
C LYS A 518 18.55 14.22 -6.20
N ALA A 519 19.11 14.85 -7.23
CA ALA A 519 19.08 14.33 -8.59
C ALA A 519 19.89 13.03 -8.72
N ASP A 520 21.06 12.95 -8.08
CA ASP A 520 21.89 11.74 -8.03
C ASP A 520 21.12 10.57 -7.41
N PHE A 521 20.50 10.78 -6.25
CA PHE A 521 19.69 9.76 -5.60
C PHE A 521 18.50 9.33 -6.48
N PHE A 522 17.79 10.29 -7.10
CA PHE A 522 16.66 9.98 -7.98
C PHE A 522 17.11 9.13 -9.18
N ALA A 523 18.24 9.46 -9.79
CA ALA A 523 18.82 8.69 -10.89
C ALA A 523 19.22 7.29 -10.44
N GLU A 524 19.88 7.16 -9.29
CA GLU A 524 20.24 5.86 -8.72
C GLU A 524 18.98 5.01 -8.45
N ALA A 525 17.94 5.61 -7.90
CA ALA A 525 16.72 4.93 -7.51
C ALA A 525 15.91 4.41 -8.70
N ILE A 526 15.87 5.15 -9.82
CA ILE A 526 15.23 4.70 -11.06
C ILE A 526 15.91 3.46 -11.62
N VAL A 527 17.23 3.36 -11.46
CA VAL A 527 18.03 2.30 -12.06
C VAL A 527 18.06 1.04 -11.18
N SER A 528 17.99 1.18 -9.85
CA SER A 528 18.14 0.06 -8.90
C SER A 528 16.83 -0.58 -8.44
N GLY A 529 15.67 0.08 -8.61
CA GLY A 529 14.41 -0.31 -7.96
C GLY A 529 13.51 -1.26 -8.74
N GLN A 530 13.78 -2.58 -8.74
CA GLN A 530 12.81 -3.58 -9.23
C GLN A 530 12.51 -4.68 -8.19
N PRO A 531 11.70 -4.40 -7.14
CA PRO A 531 11.29 -5.40 -6.16
C PRO A 531 10.61 -6.61 -6.81
N GLY A 532 9.93 -6.42 -7.95
CA GLY A 532 9.27 -7.50 -8.68
C GLY A 532 10.23 -8.62 -9.13
N MET A 533 11.49 -8.30 -9.43
CA MET A 533 12.48 -9.32 -9.78
C MET A 533 12.86 -10.16 -8.57
N LEU A 534 13.11 -9.54 -7.43
CA LEU A 534 13.42 -10.21 -6.16
C LEU A 534 12.25 -11.07 -5.69
N CYS A 535 11.01 -10.55 -5.71
CA CYS A 535 9.83 -11.33 -5.34
C CYS A 535 9.62 -12.55 -6.26
N THR A 536 9.92 -12.42 -7.56
CA THR A 536 9.84 -13.55 -8.50
C THR A 536 10.93 -14.59 -8.24
N ALA A 537 12.15 -14.12 -7.92
CA ALA A 537 13.27 -15.00 -7.56
C ALA A 537 12.95 -15.74 -6.26
N HIS A 538 12.52 -15.03 -5.21
CA HIS A 538 12.07 -15.60 -3.94
C HIS A 538 11.00 -16.65 -4.15
N LEU A 539 9.97 -16.36 -4.95
CA LEU A 539 8.92 -17.34 -5.22
C LEU A 539 9.46 -18.60 -5.92
N SER A 540 10.43 -18.46 -6.84
CA SER A 540 11.05 -19.61 -7.52
C SER A 540 11.92 -20.47 -6.59
N VAL A 541 12.71 -19.80 -5.74
CA VAL A 541 13.63 -20.45 -4.79
C VAL A 541 12.85 -21.10 -3.64
N SER A 542 11.89 -20.38 -3.07
CA SER A 542 11.08 -20.89 -1.97
C SER A 542 10.17 -22.05 -2.39
N ASP A 543 9.69 -22.08 -3.63
CA ASP A 543 8.93 -23.23 -4.18
C ASP A 543 9.80 -24.49 -4.30
N LEU A 544 11.08 -24.34 -4.65
CA LEU A 544 11.99 -25.46 -4.90
C LEU A 544 12.71 -25.95 -3.63
N TYR A 545 13.20 -25.02 -2.80
CA TYR A 545 14.05 -25.29 -1.64
C TYR A 545 13.38 -25.00 -0.29
N GLY A 546 12.17 -24.45 -0.31
CA GLY A 546 11.43 -24.06 0.88
C GLY A 546 11.68 -22.63 1.37
N LEU A 547 10.73 -22.10 2.13
CA LEU A 547 10.74 -20.75 2.72
C LEU A 547 11.84 -20.56 3.77
N ASN A 548 12.19 -21.63 4.50
CA ASN A 548 13.19 -21.58 5.56
C ASN A 548 14.61 -21.90 5.07
N SER A 549 14.83 -22.00 3.75
CA SER A 549 16.18 -22.15 3.19
C SER A 549 16.98 -20.85 3.33
N LYS A 550 18.30 -20.95 3.49
CA LYS A 550 19.21 -19.80 3.61
C LYS A 550 19.04 -18.82 2.45
N THR A 551 18.90 -19.32 1.22
CA THR A 551 18.67 -18.50 0.02
C THR A 551 17.32 -17.78 0.06
N SER A 552 16.24 -18.44 0.49
CA SER A 552 14.92 -17.79 0.63
C SER A 552 14.95 -16.70 1.69
N ILE A 553 15.58 -16.95 2.84
CA ILE A 553 15.72 -15.97 3.94
C ILE A 553 16.54 -14.75 3.47
N SER A 554 17.66 -14.98 2.79
CA SER A 554 18.48 -13.90 2.20
C SER A 554 17.65 -13.05 1.22
N LEU A 555 16.90 -13.69 0.32
CA LEU A 555 16.01 -13.00 -0.62
C LEU A 555 14.91 -12.22 0.11
N ALA A 556 14.34 -12.75 1.19
CA ALA A 556 13.35 -12.06 2.00
C ALA A 556 13.92 -10.79 2.65
N MET A 557 15.15 -10.86 3.19
CA MET A 557 15.87 -9.69 3.71
C MET A 557 16.14 -8.64 2.62
N LYS A 558 16.59 -9.06 1.44
CA LYS A 558 16.82 -8.16 0.29
C LYS A 558 15.52 -7.50 -0.20
N ILE A 559 14.39 -8.22 -0.17
CA ILE A 559 13.07 -7.65 -0.49
C ILE A 559 12.70 -6.57 0.53
N ALA A 560 12.85 -6.84 1.84
CA ALA A 560 12.57 -5.85 2.88
C ALA A 560 13.42 -4.58 2.71
N GLN A 561 14.74 -4.73 2.51
CA GLN A 561 15.64 -3.61 2.22
C GLN A 561 15.22 -2.82 0.97
N THR A 562 14.79 -3.50 -0.10
CA THR A 562 14.31 -2.84 -1.33
C THR A 562 13.04 -2.03 -1.11
N LEU A 563 12.12 -2.51 -0.27
CA LEU A 563 10.87 -1.82 0.03
C LEU A 563 11.12 -0.50 0.79
N ASP A 564 12.13 -0.49 1.67
CA ASP A 564 12.51 0.71 2.42
C ASP A 564 13.62 1.56 1.79
N TYR A 565 14.21 1.12 0.68
CA TYR A 565 15.27 1.85 -0.05
C TYR A 565 14.92 3.32 -0.31
N GLN A 566 13.66 3.62 -0.62
CA GLN A 566 13.21 5.01 -0.87
C GLN A 566 13.39 5.93 0.34
N LYS A 567 13.42 5.37 1.56
CA LYS A 567 13.59 6.11 2.82
C LYS A 567 14.99 5.91 3.42
N SER A 568 15.57 4.72 3.27
CA SER A 568 16.83 4.33 3.90
C SER A 568 18.05 4.68 3.05
N GLY A 569 17.90 4.71 1.72
CA GLY A 569 19.02 4.88 0.78
C GLY A 569 19.91 3.65 0.61
N VAL A 570 19.62 2.55 1.32
CA VAL A 570 20.42 1.32 1.33
C VAL A 570 19.94 0.37 0.24
N GLN A 571 20.79 0.08 -0.74
CA GLN A 571 20.48 -0.94 -1.73
C GLN A 571 20.80 -2.32 -1.19
N PRO A 572 19.95 -3.33 -1.46
CA PRO A 572 20.35 -4.70 -1.21
C PRO A 572 21.55 -5.05 -2.09
N GLU A 573 22.36 -5.98 -1.60
CA GLU A 573 23.38 -6.62 -2.42
C GLU A 573 22.77 -7.27 -3.66
N ARG A 574 23.58 -7.40 -4.71
CA ARG A 574 23.14 -8.05 -5.94
C ARG A 574 22.77 -9.52 -5.66
N MET A 575 21.84 -10.05 -6.46
CA MET A 575 21.52 -11.46 -6.37
C MET A 575 22.72 -12.31 -6.73
N THR A 576 22.99 -13.36 -5.95
CA THR A 576 23.99 -14.37 -6.32
C THR A 576 23.54 -15.12 -7.58
N VAL A 577 24.51 -15.40 -8.45
CA VAL A 577 24.28 -16.07 -9.74
C VAL A 577 24.78 -17.50 -9.71
N ASP A 578 25.84 -17.73 -8.96
CA ASP A 578 26.46 -19.04 -8.78
C ASP A 578 26.14 -19.57 -7.38
N ASP A 579 26.17 -20.89 -7.27
CA ASP A 579 26.00 -21.59 -6.00
C ASP A 579 27.23 -21.35 -5.11
N VAL A 580 27.02 -21.31 -3.80
CA VAL A 580 28.08 -21.02 -2.81
C VAL A 580 28.15 -22.16 -1.80
N GLU A 581 29.35 -22.57 -1.40
CA GLU A 581 29.53 -23.54 -0.30
C GLU A 581 28.95 -22.97 1.00
N ASP A 582 28.25 -23.80 1.77
CA ASP A 582 27.66 -23.38 3.03
C ASP A 582 28.76 -23.24 4.09
N PRO A 583 29.01 -22.03 4.65
CA PRO A 583 30.07 -21.82 5.63
C PRO A 583 29.85 -22.56 6.96
N GLU A 584 28.65 -23.12 7.18
CA GLU A 584 28.33 -23.91 8.38
C GLU A 584 28.39 -25.43 8.13
N ASP A 585 28.47 -25.88 6.88
CA ASP A 585 28.42 -27.29 6.49
C ASP A 585 29.07 -27.50 5.12
N ASP A 586 30.30 -28.05 5.10
CA ASP A 586 31.09 -28.27 3.88
C ASP A 586 30.43 -29.24 2.87
N GLU A 587 29.44 -30.04 3.28
CA GLU A 587 28.70 -30.93 2.38
C GLU A 587 27.47 -30.25 1.75
N ARG A 588 27.10 -29.05 2.21
CA ARG A 588 25.91 -28.34 1.77
C ARG A 588 26.26 -27.18 0.85
N VAL A 589 25.47 -27.04 -0.21
CA VAL A 589 25.56 -25.94 -1.15
C VAL A 589 24.37 -25.01 -0.97
N ILE A 590 24.64 -23.71 -0.85
CA ILE A 590 23.64 -22.64 -0.88
C ILE A 590 23.33 -22.33 -2.34
N PRO A 591 22.10 -22.61 -2.82
CA PRO A 591 21.77 -22.39 -4.22
C PRO A 591 21.73 -20.89 -4.54
N ALA A 592 22.03 -20.57 -5.81
CA ALA A 592 21.98 -19.22 -6.33
C ALA A 592 20.60 -18.56 -6.15
N GLU A 593 20.60 -17.32 -5.67
CA GLU A 593 19.38 -16.54 -5.50
C GLU A 593 18.67 -16.28 -6.83
N LYS A 594 19.45 -16.08 -7.90
CA LYS A 594 18.92 -16.03 -9.25
C LYS A 594 18.73 -17.44 -9.79
N SER A 595 17.68 -18.10 -9.30
CA SER A 595 17.34 -19.47 -9.71
C SER A 595 17.31 -19.63 -11.25
N LEU A 596 18.07 -20.61 -11.75
CA LEU A 596 18.12 -21.00 -13.17
C LEU A 596 16.79 -21.59 -13.65
N TRP A 597 16.11 -22.30 -12.75
CA TRP A 597 14.88 -23.00 -13.01
C TRP A 597 13.68 -22.14 -12.58
N LYS A 598 12.60 -22.20 -13.33
CA LYS A 598 11.36 -21.45 -13.04
C LYS A 598 10.18 -22.40 -12.93
N PRO A 599 9.34 -22.26 -11.90
CA PRO A 599 8.14 -23.08 -11.83
C PRO A 599 7.19 -22.76 -12.99
N ASP A 600 6.50 -23.80 -13.47
CA ASP A 600 5.53 -23.79 -14.56
C ASP A 600 4.49 -22.65 -14.47
N TYR A 601 3.97 -22.38 -13.26
CA TYR A 601 2.99 -21.32 -13.03
C TYR A 601 3.51 -19.90 -13.27
N LEU A 602 4.82 -19.67 -13.37
CA LEU A 602 5.38 -18.37 -13.77
C LEU A 602 5.29 -18.10 -15.27
N ARG A 603 5.03 -19.12 -16.10
CA ARG A 603 4.89 -19.03 -17.57
C ARG A 603 6.08 -18.36 -18.26
N LYS A 604 7.29 -18.55 -17.72
CA LYS A 604 8.54 -18.06 -18.34
C LYS A 604 9.10 -19.11 -19.29
N TYR A 605 8.41 -19.37 -20.40
CA TYR A 605 8.76 -20.43 -21.37
C TYR A 605 10.14 -20.29 -22.06
N LYS A 606 10.85 -19.18 -21.84
CA LYS A 606 12.22 -18.98 -22.34
C LYS A 606 13.28 -19.48 -21.35
N ASP A 607 12.92 -19.62 -20.08
CA ASP A 607 13.80 -20.09 -19.02
C ASP A 607 13.58 -21.61 -18.84
N ALA A 608 14.56 -22.31 -18.26
CA ALA A 608 14.40 -23.72 -17.90
C ALA A 608 13.25 -23.86 -16.88
N GLY A 609 12.27 -24.73 -17.17
CA GLY A 609 11.06 -24.89 -16.37
C GLY A 609 11.08 -26.16 -15.53
N TYR A 610 10.38 -26.15 -14.39
CA TYR A 610 10.03 -27.37 -13.64
C TYR A 610 8.54 -27.37 -13.28
N GLU A 611 7.99 -28.57 -13.10
CA GLU A 611 6.62 -28.74 -12.61
C GLU A 611 6.59 -28.50 -11.09
N SER A 612 5.92 -27.43 -10.66
CA SER A 612 5.75 -27.19 -9.22
C SER A 612 4.81 -28.22 -8.61
N ARG A 613 5.24 -28.81 -7.48
CA ARG A 613 4.48 -29.82 -6.72
C ARG A 613 3.56 -29.22 -5.65
N GLY A 614 3.75 -27.94 -5.33
CA GLY A 614 2.94 -27.26 -4.32
C GLY A 614 1.53 -26.94 -4.79
N ILE A 615 0.74 -26.34 -3.89
CA ILE A 615 -0.63 -25.88 -4.19
C ILE A 615 -0.67 -24.96 -5.42
N LEU A 616 0.35 -24.13 -5.62
CA LEU A 616 0.46 -23.22 -6.77
C LEU A 616 0.54 -23.97 -8.11
N GLY A 617 1.41 -24.97 -8.22
CA GLY A 617 1.56 -25.77 -9.43
C GLY A 617 0.28 -26.53 -9.76
N GLU A 618 -0.33 -27.15 -8.74
CA GLU A 618 -1.59 -27.89 -8.92
C GLU A 618 -2.80 -27.00 -9.19
N ALA A 619 -2.81 -25.75 -8.74
CA ALA A 619 -3.86 -24.79 -9.07
C ALA A 619 -3.67 -24.16 -10.46
N PHE A 620 -2.44 -24.18 -10.97
CA PHE A 620 -2.10 -23.67 -12.29
C PHE A 620 -2.43 -24.66 -13.41
N ARG A 621 -2.18 -25.96 -13.17
CA ARG A 621 -2.58 -27.06 -14.06
C ARG A 621 -4.08 -27.28 -14.00
#